data_AF-A0A1F8PVJ4-F1
#
_entry.id   AF-A0A1F8PVJ4-F1
#
_cell.length_a   1.000
_cell.length_b   1.000
_cell.length_c   1.000
_cell.angle_alpha   90.00
_cell.angle_beta   90.00
_cell.angle_gamma   90.00
#
_symmetry.space_group_name_H-M   'P 1'
#
loop_
_entity.id
_entity.type
_entity.pdbx_description
1 polymer ?
#
loop_
_entity_poly.entity_id
_entity_poly.type
_entity_poly.pdbx_seq_one_letter_code
_entity_poly.pdbx_strand_id
1 'polypeptide(L)'
;MILRTTLTNILLILTLLALSACTLPGGESSPTQVSVEAIYTAAAQTLESKLTQTSAAQPTAIPTNTPEPATPAPADTSTPDFTPTASSTPEPTVPMVTIQIGSNCRKGPGTAYEPPIITLAEGQKAEIYGRNSNSSWWYVQIPGRSGQYCWVFGDNVNVQGDVTSVQVIAPPPIPVTATSTPKPDVRFDPSFNNIHDCGGEPYAIFEVDNIGDEDFESMSLKIEDTDDEEEIYSASSDNPFLSAASECPEGDDTLKDGDTAWIGGDVDNGETGNDGEATITLCTEEGLKGICVSENVEFILP
;
A
#
# COMPACT_ATOMS: atom_id res chain seq x y z
N MET A 1 -36.14 -17.71 -67.39
CA MET A 1 -36.70 -16.84 -66.34
C MET A 1 -36.64 -17.51 -64.97
N ILE A 2 -37.30 -18.66 -64.76
CA ILE A 2 -37.37 -19.41 -63.49
C ILE A 2 -36.01 -19.58 -62.77
N LEU A 3 -34.94 -19.96 -63.49
CA LEU A 3 -33.62 -20.21 -62.90
C LEU A 3 -32.96 -18.96 -62.24
N ARG A 4 -33.29 -17.76 -62.71
CA ARG A 4 -32.78 -16.51 -62.10
C ARG A 4 -33.51 -16.21 -60.80
N THR A 5 -34.84 -16.35 -60.78
CA THR A 5 -35.65 -16.17 -59.56
C THR A 5 -35.29 -17.18 -58.46
N THR A 6 -34.97 -18.43 -58.80
CA THR A 6 -34.49 -19.41 -57.81
C THR A 6 -33.12 -19.02 -57.24
N LEU A 7 -32.20 -18.50 -58.06
CA LEU A 7 -30.86 -18.10 -57.59
C LEU A 7 -30.93 -16.86 -56.69
N THR A 8 -31.74 -15.85 -57.07
CA THR A 8 -31.96 -14.65 -56.24
C THR A 8 -32.62 -15.00 -54.91
N ASN A 9 -33.60 -15.91 -54.89
CA ASN A 9 -34.23 -16.34 -53.65
C ASN A 9 -33.28 -17.15 -52.74
N ILE A 10 -32.41 -17.99 -53.31
CA ILE A 10 -31.37 -18.70 -52.53
C ILE A 10 -30.39 -17.71 -51.91
N LEU A 11 -29.96 -16.69 -52.67
CA LEU A 11 -29.03 -15.66 -52.17
C LEU A 11 -29.65 -14.83 -51.03
N LEU A 12 -30.95 -14.47 -51.15
CA LEU A 12 -31.71 -13.77 -50.11
C LEU A 12 -31.93 -14.62 -48.84
N ILE A 13 -32.08 -15.94 -48.99
CA ILE A 13 -32.20 -16.85 -47.83
C ILE A 13 -30.83 -17.01 -47.14
N LEU A 14 -29.72 -17.06 -47.88
CA LEU A 14 -28.38 -17.11 -47.31
C LEU A 14 -28.03 -15.83 -46.52
N THR A 15 -28.37 -14.64 -47.04
CA THR A 15 -28.10 -13.38 -46.33
C THR A 15 -28.95 -13.20 -45.08
N LEU A 16 -30.21 -13.67 -45.07
CA LEU A 16 -31.03 -13.65 -43.84
C LEU A 16 -30.54 -14.63 -42.76
N LEU A 17 -29.92 -15.76 -43.11
CA LEU A 17 -29.37 -16.68 -42.11
C LEU A 17 -28.14 -16.10 -41.39
N ALA A 18 -27.28 -15.36 -42.10
CA ALA A 18 -26.05 -14.78 -41.54
C ALA A 18 -26.31 -13.74 -40.43
N LEU A 19 -27.48 -13.07 -40.46
CA LEU A 19 -27.87 -12.04 -39.48
C LEU A 19 -28.37 -12.60 -38.13
N SER A 20 -28.54 -13.92 -37.99
CA SER A 20 -29.12 -14.55 -36.80
C SER A 20 -28.12 -15.18 -35.81
N ALA A 21 -26.82 -15.05 -36.04
CA ALA A 21 -25.79 -15.73 -35.24
C ALA A 21 -25.37 -15.00 -33.94
N CYS A 22 -25.69 -13.70 -33.80
CA CYS A 22 -25.14 -12.85 -32.72
C CYS A 22 -26.06 -12.65 -31.50
N THR A 23 -26.83 -13.67 -31.11
CA THR A 23 -27.55 -13.68 -29.81
C THR A 23 -27.31 -14.98 -29.05
N LEU A 24 -26.04 -15.34 -28.87
CA LEU A 24 -25.63 -16.36 -27.89
C LEU A 24 -25.31 -15.64 -26.57
N PRO A 25 -26.05 -15.86 -25.47
CA PRO A 25 -25.60 -15.42 -24.16
C PRO A 25 -24.44 -16.32 -23.73
N GLY A 26 -23.23 -15.91 -24.10
CA GLY A 26 -21.98 -16.46 -23.58
C GLY A 26 -21.93 -16.19 -22.08
N GLY A 27 -22.34 -17.18 -21.29
CA GLY A 27 -22.28 -17.13 -19.84
C GLY A 27 -20.85 -17.32 -19.34
N GLU A 28 -19.98 -16.36 -19.61
CA GLU A 28 -18.70 -16.28 -18.92
C GLU A 28 -18.96 -15.97 -17.45
N SER A 29 -18.58 -16.94 -16.61
CA SER A 29 -18.59 -16.79 -15.17
C SER A 29 -17.51 -15.78 -14.78
N SER A 30 -17.89 -14.50 -14.71
CA SER A 30 -17.10 -13.45 -14.08
C SER A 30 -16.51 -13.97 -12.77
N PRO A 31 -15.17 -13.91 -12.57
CA PRO A 31 -14.59 -14.28 -11.29
C PRO A 31 -15.21 -13.35 -10.25
N THR A 32 -15.81 -13.94 -9.20
CA THR A 32 -16.49 -13.17 -8.16
C THR A 32 -15.49 -12.22 -7.51
N GLN A 33 -15.53 -10.95 -7.91
CA GLN A 33 -14.66 -9.91 -7.38
C GLN A 33 -15.02 -9.70 -5.91
N VAL A 34 -14.24 -10.34 -5.04
CA VAL A 34 -14.39 -10.18 -3.59
C VAL A 34 -14.10 -8.72 -3.28
N SER A 35 -15.14 -7.96 -2.94
CA SER A 35 -14.98 -6.55 -2.58
C SER A 35 -14.06 -6.45 -1.36
N VAL A 36 -13.18 -5.44 -1.37
CA VAL A 36 -12.14 -5.26 -0.34
C VAL A 36 -12.75 -5.15 1.07
N GLU A 37 -14.00 -4.68 1.19
CA GLU A 37 -14.78 -4.64 2.43
C GLU A 37 -15.07 -6.02 3.06
N ALA A 38 -15.14 -7.09 2.27
CA ALA A 38 -15.35 -8.45 2.78
C ALA A 38 -14.15 -8.96 3.58
N ILE A 39 -12.93 -8.56 3.20
CA ILE A 39 -11.68 -8.98 3.85
C ILE A 39 -11.54 -8.32 5.24
N TYR A 40 -11.95 -7.05 5.37
CA TYR A 40 -11.99 -6.36 6.67
C TYR A 40 -13.02 -6.95 7.64
N THR A 41 -14.10 -7.57 7.13
CA THR A 41 -15.16 -8.15 7.97
C THR A 41 -14.76 -9.50 8.60
N ALA A 42 -13.95 -10.30 7.92
CA ALA A 42 -13.45 -11.59 8.44
C ALA A 42 -12.51 -11.44 9.65
N ALA A 43 -11.77 -10.33 9.74
CA ALA A 43 -10.89 -10.05 10.86
C ALA A 43 -11.64 -9.71 12.18
N ALA A 44 -12.88 -9.22 12.10
CA ALA A 44 -13.68 -8.88 13.27
C ALA A 44 -14.23 -10.13 14.00
N GLN A 45 -14.71 -11.13 13.24
CA GLN A 45 -15.42 -12.29 13.81
C GLN A 45 -14.51 -13.25 14.60
N THR A 46 -13.20 -13.25 14.35
CA THR A 46 -12.26 -14.08 15.13
C THR A 46 -12.02 -13.55 16.55
N LEU A 47 -12.25 -12.25 16.81
CA LEU A 47 -12.09 -11.66 18.14
C LEU A 47 -13.26 -11.96 19.09
N GLU A 48 -14.49 -12.06 18.59
CA GLU A 48 -15.66 -12.35 19.43
C GLU A 48 -15.66 -13.80 19.98
N SER A 49 -15.23 -14.78 19.17
CA SER A 49 -15.19 -16.19 19.57
C SER A 49 -14.26 -16.49 20.76
N LYS A 50 -13.23 -15.65 20.97
CA LYS A 50 -12.26 -15.83 22.06
C LYS A 50 -12.72 -15.25 23.39
N LEU A 51 -13.72 -14.35 23.39
CA LEU A 51 -14.27 -13.73 24.60
C LEU A 51 -15.38 -14.57 25.26
N THR A 52 -15.98 -15.51 24.55
CA THR A 52 -17.12 -16.31 25.06
C THR A 52 -16.72 -17.54 25.90
N GLN A 53 -15.46 -17.99 25.87
CA GLN A 53 -15.04 -19.22 26.57
C GLN A 53 -14.57 -19.04 28.03
N THR A 54 -14.43 -17.80 28.52
CA THR A 54 -13.90 -17.53 29.87
C THR A 54 -14.95 -17.10 30.90
N SER A 55 -16.24 -17.06 30.54
CA SER A 55 -17.33 -16.71 31.45
C SER A 55 -18.15 -17.95 31.88
N ALA A 56 -17.50 -18.83 32.64
CA ALA A 56 -18.11 -20.02 33.23
C ALA A 56 -17.59 -20.31 34.65
N ALA A 57 -17.48 -19.27 35.48
CA ALA A 57 -17.21 -19.38 36.92
C ALA A 57 -18.48 -19.04 37.72
N GLN A 58 -19.31 -20.05 37.96
CA GLN A 58 -20.59 -19.96 38.66
C GLN A 58 -20.41 -19.65 40.17
N PRO A 59 -21.05 -18.59 40.72
CA PRO A 59 -21.20 -18.44 42.17
C PRO A 59 -22.26 -19.45 42.66
N THR A 60 -21.86 -20.45 43.44
CA THR A 60 -22.81 -21.39 44.04
C THR A 60 -23.27 -20.89 45.41
N ALA A 61 -24.58 -20.98 45.66
CA ALA A 61 -25.26 -20.26 46.73
C ALA A 61 -25.03 -20.83 48.14
N ILE A 62 -25.27 -19.95 49.12
CA ILE A 62 -25.32 -20.21 50.56
C ILE A 62 -26.53 -21.10 50.90
N PRO A 63 -26.38 -22.18 51.70
CA PRO A 63 -27.50 -22.81 52.38
C PRO A 63 -27.68 -22.29 53.81
N THR A 64 -28.85 -21.70 54.06
CA THR A 64 -29.34 -21.30 55.39
C THR A 64 -29.83 -22.53 56.18
N ASN A 65 -29.51 -22.62 57.48
CA ASN A 65 -30.30 -23.36 58.48
C ASN A 65 -30.18 -22.62 59.83
N THR A 66 -31.27 -22.05 60.38
CA THR A 66 -32.34 -22.69 61.18
C THR A 66 -31.91 -22.84 62.67
N PRO A 67 -32.66 -22.27 63.65
CA PRO A 67 -32.21 -22.17 65.05
C PRO A 67 -32.73 -23.30 65.94
N GLU A 68 -32.03 -23.57 67.06
CA GLU A 68 -32.58 -24.31 68.21
C GLU A 68 -32.01 -23.76 69.55
N PRO A 69 -32.82 -23.61 70.63
CA PRO A 69 -32.38 -22.92 71.87
C PRO A 69 -32.14 -23.84 73.10
N ALA A 70 -31.03 -23.58 73.80
CA ALA A 70 -30.65 -24.04 75.16
C ALA A 70 -29.40 -23.26 75.62
N THR A 71 -28.98 -23.11 76.89
CA THR A 71 -29.59 -23.17 78.25
C THR A 71 -28.58 -22.46 79.19
N PRO A 72 -28.97 -21.69 80.25
CA PRO A 72 -28.09 -20.67 80.83
C PRO A 72 -27.18 -21.12 82.01
N ALA A 73 -26.25 -20.21 82.36
CA ALA A 73 -25.47 -20.08 83.61
C ALA A 73 -24.10 -20.83 83.69
N PRO A 74 -23.19 -20.43 84.61
CA PRO A 74 -22.63 -19.06 84.72
C PRO A 74 -21.10 -18.99 84.98
N ALA A 75 -20.58 -17.75 84.95
CA ALA A 75 -19.45 -17.22 85.74
C ALA A 75 -17.97 -17.36 85.29
N ASP A 76 -17.26 -16.26 85.59
CA ASP A 76 -15.83 -16.08 85.90
C ASP A 76 -14.71 -16.02 84.84
N THR A 77 -14.39 -14.75 84.49
CA THR A 77 -13.09 -14.09 84.79
C THR A 77 -11.78 -14.68 84.23
N SER A 78 -11.25 -14.07 83.17
CA SER A 78 -9.92 -13.42 83.21
C SER A 78 -9.62 -12.62 81.92
N THR A 79 -9.00 -11.45 82.08
CA THR A 79 -8.60 -10.55 80.98
C THR A 79 -7.15 -10.79 80.56
N PRO A 80 -6.88 -11.13 79.29
CA PRO A 80 -5.63 -10.78 78.62
C PRO A 80 -5.78 -9.43 77.91
N ASP A 81 -5.01 -8.43 78.35
CA ASP A 81 -4.88 -7.15 77.65
C ASP A 81 -3.95 -7.34 76.44
N PHE A 82 -4.54 -7.51 75.25
CA PHE A 82 -3.80 -7.51 73.99
C PHE A 82 -3.73 -6.09 73.43
N THR A 83 -2.71 -5.34 73.84
CA THR A 83 -2.38 -4.06 73.20
C THR A 83 -1.88 -4.34 71.78
N PRO A 84 -2.56 -3.91 70.70
CA PRO A 84 -2.08 -4.13 69.34
C PRO A 84 -0.88 -3.22 69.09
N THR A 85 0.33 -3.79 69.07
CA THR A 85 1.50 -3.08 68.55
C THR A 85 1.30 -2.84 67.07
N ALA A 86 1.03 -1.59 66.70
CA ALA A 86 0.91 -1.18 65.31
C ALA A 86 2.26 -1.34 64.61
N SER A 87 2.46 -2.48 63.94
CA SER A 87 3.57 -2.69 63.03
C SER A 87 3.33 -1.84 61.79
N SER A 88 3.99 -0.68 61.73
CA SER A 88 4.02 0.15 60.53
C SER A 88 4.88 -0.54 59.47
N THR A 89 4.27 -1.44 58.70
CA THR A 89 4.86 -1.89 57.43
C THR A 89 5.11 -0.65 56.57
N PRO A 90 6.36 -0.35 56.17
CA PRO A 90 6.61 0.78 55.29
C PRO A 90 5.87 0.55 53.96
N GLU A 91 5.11 1.55 53.53
CA GLU A 91 4.49 1.56 52.21
C GLU A 91 5.62 1.50 51.15
N PRO A 92 5.52 0.65 50.12
CA PRO A 92 6.59 0.50 49.14
C PRO A 92 6.76 1.79 48.33
N THR A 93 7.78 2.58 48.66
CA THR A 93 8.15 3.79 47.91
C THR A 93 8.49 3.44 46.47
N VAL A 94 7.71 3.95 45.52
CA VAL A 94 7.99 3.80 44.09
C VAL A 94 9.36 4.43 43.78
N PRO A 95 10.32 3.70 43.17
CA PRO A 95 11.63 4.26 42.86
C PRO A 95 11.51 5.35 41.79
N MET A 96 12.44 6.31 41.80
CA MET A 96 12.41 7.49 40.94
C MET A 96 13.70 7.67 40.14
N VAL A 97 13.58 8.20 38.92
CA VAL A 97 14.70 8.83 38.21
C VAL A 97 14.75 10.33 38.51
N THR A 98 15.95 10.90 38.54
CA THR A 98 16.21 12.34 38.41
C THR A 98 17.09 12.55 37.19
N ILE A 99 16.61 13.31 36.20
CA ILE A 99 17.35 13.59 34.96
C ILE A 99 18.63 14.38 35.30
N GLN A 100 19.80 13.83 34.93
CA GLN A 100 21.11 14.48 35.11
C GLN A 100 21.55 15.22 33.84
N ILE A 101 21.13 14.74 32.68
CA ILE A 101 21.39 15.35 31.37
C ILE A 101 20.08 15.28 30.59
N GLY A 102 19.70 16.37 29.91
CA GLY A 102 18.45 16.44 29.15
C GLY A 102 18.25 15.22 28.24
N SER A 103 17.14 14.49 28.44
CA SER A 103 16.98 13.14 27.89
C SER A 103 15.70 13.00 27.08
N ASN A 104 15.82 12.33 25.93
CA ASN A 104 14.68 11.85 25.16
C ASN A 104 13.87 10.82 25.96
N CYS A 105 12.55 10.93 25.93
CA CYS A 105 11.62 9.93 26.44
C CYS A 105 10.86 9.31 25.27
N ARG A 106 11.07 8.02 25.02
CA ARG A 106 10.74 7.33 23.76
C ARG A 106 9.62 6.30 23.94
N LYS A 107 9.03 5.84 22.83
CA LYS A 107 8.01 4.77 22.85
C LYS A 107 8.59 3.41 23.26
N GLY A 108 9.87 3.16 23.01
CA GLY A 108 10.61 1.97 23.41
C GLY A 108 12.06 2.30 23.79
N PRO A 109 12.80 1.34 24.36
CA PRO A 109 14.19 1.51 24.76
C PRO A 109 15.14 1.41 23.55
N GLY A 110 15.70 2.53 23.11
CA GLY A 110 16.67 2.61 22.01
C GLY A 110 16.39 3.73 21.01
N THR A 111 17.37 4.05 20.16
CA THR A 111 17.25 5.05 19.08
C THR A 111 16.31 4.62 17.96
N ALA A 112 16.07 3.31 17.78
CA ALA A 112 15.07 2.79 16.84
C ALA A 112 13.62 3.22 17.14
N TYR A 113 13.37 3.83 18.31
CA TYR A 113 12.10 4.45 18.68
C TYR A 113 12.20 5.98 18.54
N GLU A 114 12.55 6.43 17.33
CA GLU A 114 12.52 7.83 16.93
C GLU A 114 11.25 8.15 16.13
N PRO A 115 10.67 9.37 16.26
CA PRO A 115 11.06 10.45 17.19
C PRO A 115 10.66 10.17 18.66
N PRO A 116 11.23 10.91 19.64
CA PRO A 116 10.78 10.84 21.04
C PRO A 116 9.36 11.39 21.23
N ILE A 117 8.68 10.94 22.29
CA ILE A 117 7.35 11.43 22.70
C ILE A 117 7.46 12.82 23.35
N ILE A 118 8.53 13.02 24.14
CA ILE A 118 8.84 14.25 24.87
C ILE A 118 10.33 14.26 25.21
N THR A 119 10.91 15.45 25.35
CA THR A 119 12.22 15.66 25.99
C THR A 119 12.03 16.03 27.46
N LEU A 120 12.75 15.34 28.36
CA LEU A 120 12.80 15.67 29.77
C LEU A 120 14.03 16.51 30.07
N ALA A 121 13.84 17.63 30.76
CA ALA A 121 14.91 18.55 31.14
C ALA A 121 15.69 18.05 32.36
N GLU A 122 16.94 18.49 32.48
CA GLU A 122 17.77 18.27 33.67
C GLU A 122 17.04 18.72 34.96
N GLY A 123 17.25 17.96 36.04
CA GLY A 123 16.60 18.18 37.33
C GLY A 123 15.15 17.68 37.43
N GLN A 124 14.47 17.34 36.32
CA GLN A 124 13.15 16.73 36.37
C GLN A 124 13.19 15.35 37.04
N LYS A 125 12.08 14.97 37.68
CA LYS A 125 11.92 13.68 38.35
C LYS A 125 10.73 12.92 37.77
N ALA A 126 10.85 11.61 37.68
CA ALA A 126 9.77 10.73 37.24
C ALA A 126 9.81 9.41 38.02
N GLU A 127 8.63 8.84 38.28
CA GLU A 127 8.48 7.53 38.92
C GLU A 127 8.77 6.40 37.93
N ILE A 128 9.44 5.34 38.39
CA ILE A 128 9.82 4.16 37.62
C ILE A 128 8.74 3.08 37.77
N TYR A 129 8.16 2.68 36.64
CA TYR A 129 7.15 1.63 36.54
C TYR A 129 7.66 0.35 35.85
N GLY A 130 8.88 0.38 35.33
CA GLY A 130 9.52 -0.77 34.70
C GLY A 130 10.93 -0.49 34.22
N ARG A 131 11.59 -1.53 33.73
CA ARG A 131 12.93 -1.48 33.12
C ARG A 131 13.02 -2.45 31.94
N ASN A 132 14.05 -2.31 31.12
CA ASN A 132 14.38 -3.33 30.12
C ASN A 132 15.20 -4.46 30.78
N SER A 133 15.44 -5.56 30.05
CA SER A 133 16.03 -6.78 30.60
C SER A 133 17.42 -6.62 31.23
N ASN A 134 18.22 -5.64 30.78
CA ASN A 134 19.55 -5.33 31.30
C ASN A 134 19.60 -4.05 32.16
N SER A 135 18.45 -3.44 32.47
CA SER A 135 18.32 -2.20 33.27
C SER A 135 19.01 -0.95 32.68
N SER A 136 19.34 -0.92 31.38
CA SER A 136 19.90 0.27 30.72
C SER A 136 18.86 1.30 30.29
N TRP A 137 17.56 0.98 30.41
CA TRP A 137 16.45 1.90 30.16
C TRP A 137 15.36 1.75 31.22
N TRP A 138 14.77 2.88 31.61
CA TRP A 138 13.71 2.98 32.60
C TRP A 138 12.40 3.36 31.94
N TYR A 139 11.33 2.62 32.22
CA TYR A 139 9.97 2.96 31.85
C TYR A 139 9.37 3.82 32.95
N VAL A 140 9.13 5.09 32.65
CA VAL A 140 8.75 6.11 33.63
C VAL A 140 7.43 6.77 33.27
N GLN A 141 6.68 7.24 34.27
CA GLN A 141 5.51 8.08 34.01
C GLN A 141 5.96 9.46 33.55
N ILE A 142 5.31 10.01 32.51
CA ILE A 142 5.63 11.35 32.01
C ILE A 142 5.24 12.39 33.07
N PRO A 143 6.17 13.25 33.53
CA PRO A 143 5.85 14.29 34.51
C PRO A 143 4.67 15.16 34.06
N GLY A 144 3.65 15.27 34.91
CA GLY A 144 2.43 16.02 34.63
C GLY A 144 1.42 15.33 33.70
N ARG A 145 1.65 14.08 33.28
CA ARG A 145 0.70 13.30 32.45
C ARG A 145 0.43 11.92 33.05
N SER A 146 -0.48 11.88 34.02
CA SER A 146 -0.92 10.64 34.66
C SER A 146 -1.39 9.61 33.62
N GLY A 147 -0.99 8.35 33.79
CA GLY A 147 -1.30 7.26 32.87
C GLY A 147 -0.54 7.27 31.54
N GLN A 148 0.31 8.27 31.26
CA GLN A 148 1.20 8.26 30.10
C GLN A 148 2.63 7.93 30.52
N TYR A 149 3.29 7.06 29.76
CA TYR A 149 4.60 6.51 30.10
C TYR A 149 5.52 6.49 28.89
N CYS A 150 6.82 6.52 29.14
CA CYS A 150 7.85 6.42 28.09
C CYS A 150 9.18 5.92 28.66
N TRP A 151 10.10 5.59 27.75
CA TRP A 151 11.40 5.02 28.05
C TRP A 151 12.49 6.10 28.06
N VAL A 152 13.22 6.19 29.18
CA VAL A 152 14.37 7.07 29.39
C VAL A 152 15.66 6.25 29.47
N PHE A 153 16.73 6.78 28.91
CA PHE A 153 18.05 6.14 28.91
C PHE A 153 18.70 6.21 30.30
N GLY A 154 19.25 5.08 30.78
CA GLY A 154 19.79 4.93 32.13
C GLY A 154 20.95 5.87 32.45
N ASP A 155 21.88 6.07 31.50
CA ASP A 155 23.09 6.85 31.74
C ASP A 155 22.81 8.37 31.88
N ASN A 156 21.63 8.82 31.43
CA ASN A 156 21.20 10.23 31.55
C ASN A 156 20.52 10.53 32.90
N VAL A 157 20.35 9.55 33.80
CA VAL A 157 19.56 9.68 35.03
C VAL A 157 20.27 9.15 36.27
N ASN A 158 19.94 9.75 37.41
CA ASN A 158 20.26 9.21 38.72
C ASN A 158 19.02 8.51 39.31
N VAL A 159 19.17 7.24 39.72
CA VAL A 159 18.09 6.40 40.24
C VAL A 159 18.09 6.44 41.78
N GLN A 160 16.91 6.61 42.38
CA GLN A 160 16.70 6.64 43.83
C GLN A 160 15.58 5.67 44.23
N GLY A 161 15.77 4.97 45.35
CA GLY A 161 14.85 3.93 45.83
C GLY A 161 15.28 2.52 45.42
N ASP A 162 14.51 1.51 45.83
CA ASP A 162 14.77 0.11 45.52
C ASP A 162 14.24 -0.25 44.13
N VAL A 163 15.13 -0.69 43.23
CA VAL A 163 14.79 -1.15 41.87
C VAL A 163 14.80 -2.67 41.71
N THR A 164 15.04 -3.44 42.78
CA THR A 164 15.06 -4.91 42.70
C THR A 164 13.69 -5.47 42.35
N SER A 165 12.62 -4.84 42.84
CA SER A 165 11.21 -5.16 42.59
C SER A 165 10.66 -4.60 41.27
N VAL A 166 11.41 -3.76 40.55
CA VAL A 166 10.96 -3.16 39.29
C VAL A 166 10.88 -4.20 38.18
N GLN A 167 9.67 -4.39 37.67
CA GLN A 167 9.35 -5.35 36.61
C GLN A 167 10.12 -5.07 35.30
N VAL A 168 10.44 -6.14 34.58
CA VAL A 168 10.97 -6.04 33.21
C VAL A 168 9.79 -5.90 32.25
N ILE A 169 9.77 -4.82 31.48
CA ILE A 169 8.76 -4.58 30.44
C ILE A 169 9.38 -4.92 29.09
N ALA A 170 8.71 -5.79 28.33
CA ALA A 170 9.10 -6.10 26.96
C ALA A 170 8.97 -4.83 26.09
N PRO A 171 9.98 -4.49 25.27
CA PRO A 171 9.87 -3.33 24.38
C PRO A 171 8.75 -3.55 23.36
N PRO A 172 7.99 -2.51 22.98
CA PRO A 172 7.03 -2.62 21.89
C PRO A 172 7.77 -2.93 20.57
N PRO A 173 7.11 -3.50 19.55
CA PRO A 173 7.73 -3.67 18.24
C PRO A 173 8.30 -2.34 17.71
N ILE A 174 9.49 -2.41 17.10
CA ILE A 174 10.09 -1.27 16.41
C ILE A 174 9.15 -0.87 15.27
N PRO A 175 8.82 0.42 15.08
CA PRO A 175 8.07 0.87 13.90
C PRO A 175 8.80 0.44 12.64
N VAL A 176 8.09 -0.15 11.67
CA VAL A 176 8.67 -0.35 10.34
C VAL A 176 8.98 1.01 9.74
N THR A 177 10.25 1.27 9.43
CA THR A 177 10.64 2.47 8.69
C THR A 177 10.04 2.37 7.30
N ALA A 178 9.30 3.39 6.87
CA ALA A 178 8.85 3.47 5.49
C ALA A 178 10.09 3.67 4.60
N THR A 179 10.47 2.64 3.85
CA THR A 179 11.44 2.78 2.76
C THR A 179 10.77 3.58 1.66
N SER A 180 11.39 4.65 1.19
CA SER A 180 10.97 5.32 -0.05
C SER A 180 11.23 4.37 -1.22
N THR A 181 10.18 3.84 -1.83
CA THR A 181 10.29 3.24 -3.16
C THR A 181 10.84 4.31 -4.11
N PRO A 182 11.85 4.03 -4.94
CA PRO A 182 12.19 4.94 -6.04
C PRO A 182 10.94 5.18 -6.89
N LYS A 183 10.77 6.40 -7.40
CA LYS A 183 9.74 6.67 -8.41
C LYS A 183 10.19 5.98 -9.70
N PRO A 184 9.32 5.26 -10.41
CA PRO A 184 9.57 4.81 -11.78
C PRO A 184 10.11 5.95 -12.66
N ASP A 185 11.12 5.64 -13.46
CA ASP A 185 11.60 6.51 -14.51
C ASP A 185 11.03 6.02 -15.84
N VAL A 186 10.22 6.86 -16.48
CA VAL A 186 9.47 6.53 -17.69
C VAL A 186 9.89 7.55 -18.73
N ARG A 187 10.62 7.10 -19.75
CA ARG A 187 11.26 7.92 -20.77
C ARG A 187 11.67 7.05 -21.96
N PHE A 188 11.59 7.60 -23.17
CA PHE A 188 12.07 6.98 -24.40
C PHE A 188 12.84 8.01 -25.22
N ASP A 189 13.64 7.56 -26.19
CA ASP A 189 14.37 8.41 -27.13
C ASP A 189 13.91 8.06 -28.56
N PRO A 190 13.09 8.89 -29.22
CA PRO A 190 12.61 8.62 -30.57
C PRO A 190 13.47 9.31 -31.64
N SER A 191 13.55 8.70 -32.82
CA SER A 191 14.17 9.34 -33.99
C SER A 191 13.51 8.91 -35.31
N PHE A 192 13.54 9.79 -36.31
CA PHE A 192 13.07 9.47 -37.65
C PHE A 192 14.07 8.53 -38.33
N ASN A 193 13.61 7.36 -38.80
CA ASN A 193 14.47 6.36 -39.41
C ASN A 193 14.39 6.37 -40.95
N ASN A 194 13.19 6.21 -41.52
CA ASN A 194 12.98 6.21 -42.97
C ASN A 194 11.50 6.38 -43.35
N ILE A 195 11.26 6.57 -44.65
CA ILE A 195 9.95 6.31 -45.27
C ILE A 195 9.92 4.87 -45.78
N HIS A 196 8.80 4.18 -45.61
CA HIS A 196 8.58 2.80 -46.06
C HIS A 196 7.26 2.66 -46.82
N ASP A 197 7.16 1.73 -47.79
CA ASP A 197 5.92 1.44 -48.49
C ASP A 197 5.16 0.35 -47.72
N CYS A 198 4.03 0.72 -47.10
CA CYS A 198 3.17 -0.18 -46.36
C CYS A 198 1.94 -0.61 -47.18
N GLY A 199 2.19 -1.25 -48.32
CA GLY A 199 1.12 -1.80 -49.17
C GLY A 199 0.64 -0.85 -50.26
N GLY A 200 1.51 0.07 -50.68
CA GLY A 200 1.23 1.14 -51.64
C GLY A 200 1.00 2.51 -51.01
N GLU A 201 1.03 2.61 -49.68
CA GLU A 201 0.89 3.83 -48.89
C GLU A 201 2.26 4.17 -48.26
N PRO A 202 2.79 5.41 -48.39
CA PRO A 202 4.05 5.82 -47.79
C PRO A 202 3.87 6.06 -46.29
N TYR A 203 4.65 5.36 -45.47
CA TYR A 203 4.65 5.50 -44.02
C TYR A 203 5.96 6.12 -43.55
N ALA A 204 5.89 7.12 -42.67
CA ALA A 204 7.03 7.59 -41.90
C ALA A 204 7.28 6.64 -40.72
N ILE A 205 8.50 6.09 -40.65
CA ILE A 205 8.91 5.12 -39.64
C ILE A 205 9.88 5.78 -38.65
N PHE A 206 9.57 5.64 -37.37
CA PHE A 206 10.34 6.18 -36.25
C PHE A 206 10.93 5.02 -35.44
N GLU A 207 12.22 5.11 -35.12
CA GLU A 207 12.88 4.25 -34.14
C GLU A 207 12.62 4.80 -32.74
N VAL A 208 12.39 3.91 -31.77
CA VAL A 208 11.99 4.23 -30.39
C VAL A 208 12.80 3.36 -29.43
N ASP A 209 13.73 3.98 -28.71
CA ASP A 209 14.49 3.33 -27.64
C ASP A 209 13.79 3.53 -26.29
N ASN A 210 13.36 2.45 -25.62
CA ASN A 210 12.88 2.55 -24.25
C ASN A 210 14.08 2.64 -23.29
N ILE A 211 14.50 3.88 -23.01
CA ILE A 211 15.58 4.16 -22.07
C ILE A 211 15.13 4.14 -20.60
N GLY A 212 13.83 3.98 -20.31
CA GLY A 212 13.24 3.97 -18.96
C GLY A 212 13.45 2.67 -18.17
N ASP A 213 12.82 2.63 -16.99
CA ASP A 213 12.81 1.48 -16.06
C ASP A 213 11.44 0.73 -16.07
N GLU A 214 10.54 1.06 -17.00
CA GLU A 214 9.18 0.48 -17.12
C GLU A 214 8.86 0.15 -18.59
N ASP A 215 8.03 -0.87 -18.80
CA ASP A 215 7.57 -1.30 -20.13
C ASP A 215 6.50 -0.35 -20.69
N PHE A 216 6.41 -0.22 -22.02
CA PHE A 216 5.34 0.49 -22.72
C PHE A 216 4.39 -0.50 -23.41
N GLU A 217 3.08 -0.35 -23.18
CA GLU A 217 2.00 -1.23 -23.68
C GLU A 217 1.04 -0.53 -24.65
N SER A 218 1.07 0.79 -24.79
CA SER A 218 0.28 1.49 -25.81
C SER A 218 0.93 2.78 -26.30
N MET A 219 0.54 3.19 -27.52
CA MET A 219 1.10 4.33 -28.24
C MET A 219 0.01 5.21 -28.85
N SER A 220 0.27 6.51 -28.93
CA SER A 220 -0.41 7.41 -29.86
C SER A 220 0.61 8.18 -30.68
N LEU A 221 0.42 8.21 -32.00
CA LEU A 221 1.26 8.89 -32.98
C LEU A 221 0.39 9.90 -33.71
N LYS A 222 0.84 11.15 -33.71
CA LYS A 222 0.30 12.24 -34.52
C LYS A 222 1.42 12.77 -35.41
N ILE A 223 1.12 13.03 -36.69
CA ILE A 223 2.05 13.66 -37.63
C ILE A 223 1.38 14.91 -38.21
N GLU A 224 2.09 16.03 -38.19
CA GLU A 224 1.65 17.32 -38.73
C GLU A 224 2.61 17.84 -39.78
N ASP A 225 2.07 18.44 -40.85
CA ASP A 225 2.77 19.38 -41.71
C ASP A 225 2.88 20.71 -40.96
N THR A 226 4.10 21.16 -40.68
CA THR A 226 4.33 22.38 -39.88
C THR A 226 4.45 23.65 -40.71
N ASP A 227 4.64 23.52 -42.03
CA ASP A 227 4.63 24.66 -42.96
C ASP A 227 3.19 25.09 -43.28
N ASP A 228 2.26 24.13 -43.42
CA ASP A 228 0.84 24.38 -43.74
C ASP A 228 -0.11 24.26 -42.52
N GLU A 229 0.38 23.92 -41.33
CA GLU A 229 -0.39 23.71 -40.08
C GLU A 229 -1.49 22.61 -40.20
N GLU A 230 -1.21 21.50 -40.91
CA GLU A 230 -2.17 20.42 -41.22
C GLU A 230 -1.84 19.09 -40.52
N GLU A 231 -2.85 18.43 -39.91
CA GLU A 231 -2.71 17.07 -39.34
C GLU A 231 -2.79 16.02 -40.47
N ILE A 232 -1.66 15.39 -40.78
CA ILE A 232 -1.53 14.34 -41.80
C ILE A 232 -2.01 12.99 -41.26
N TYR A 233 -1.62 12.66 -40.03
CA TYR A 233 -1.86 11.36 -39.41
C TYR A 233 -2.18 11.50 -37.92
N SER A 234 -3.08 10.63 -37.44
CA SER A 234 -3.42 10.55 -36.02
C SER A 234 -3.99 9.17 -35.72
N ALA A 235 -3.27 8.38 -34.91
CA ALA A 235 -3.69 7.05 -34.49
C ALA A 235 -3.27 6.72 -33.05
N SER A 236 -3.85 5.67 -32.51
CA SER A 236 -3.48 5.05 -31.23
C SER A 236 -3.65 3.55 -31.31
N SER A 237 -2.71 2.79 -30.71
CA SER A 237 -2.64 1.34 -30.81
C SER A 237 -2.12 0.73 -29.51
N ASP A 238 -2.67 -0.43 -29.15
CA ASP A 238 -2.26 -1.28 -28.01
C ASP A 238 -1.30 -2.39 -28.47
N ASN A 239 -0.97 -2.43 -29.77
CA ASN A 239 0.04 -3.35 -30.33
C ASN A 239 0.95 -2.62 -31.34
N PRO A 240 1.49 -1.43 -31.01
CA PRO A 240 2.04 -0.47 -31.96
C PRO A 240 3.40 -0.86 -32.54
N PHE A 241 4.10 -1.81 -31.93
CA PHE A 241 5.52 -1.99 -32.15
C PHE A 241 5.77 -2.91 -33.35
N LEU A 242 6.65 -2.45 -34.25
CA LEU A 242 7.18 -3.15 -35.41
C LEU A 242 8.55 -3.76 -35.07
N SER A 243 8.83 -4.96 -35.59
CA SER A 243 10.08 -5.68 -35.31
C SER A 243 11.28 -5.21 -36.15
N ALA A 244 11.03 -4.44 -37.21
CA ALA A 244 12.04 -3.76 -38.01
C ALA A 244 11.44 -2.57 -38.78
N ALA A 245 12.28 -1.58 -39.11
CA ALA A 245 11.88 -0.39 -39.88
C ALA A 245 11.45 -0.64 -41.36
N SER A 246 11.42 -1.89 -41.79
CA SER A 246 11.04 -2.34 -43.13
C SER A 246 9.90 -3.36 -43.10
N GLU A 247 9.06 -3.30 -42.07
CA GLU A 247 7.92 -4.18 -41.87
C GLU A 247 6.64 -3.37 -41.61
N CYS A 248 5.52 -3.94 -42.03
CA CYS A 248 4.17 -3.55 -41.62
C CYS A 248 3.25 -4.79 -41.73
N PRO A 249 2.16 -4.87 -40.94
CA PRO A 249 1.68 -3.90 -39.95
C PRO A 249 2.24 -4.15 -38.54
N GLU A 250 1.87 -3.27 -37.60
CA GLU A 250 2.15 -3.37 -36.16
C GLU A 250 1.71 -4.72 -35.57
N GLY A 251 2.44 -5.24 -34.57
CA GLY A 251 2.20 -6.61 -34.08
C GLY A 251 2.63 -6.94 -32.65
N ASP A 252 3.64 -6.25 -32.09
CA ASP A 252 4.06 -6.49 -30.71
C ASP A 252 3.32 -5.57 -29.73
N ASP A 253 2.87 -6.16 -28.61
CA ASP A 253 2.08 -5.52 -27.55
C ASP A 253 2.93 -4.74 -26.53
N THR A 254 4.24 -5.01 -26.45
CA THR A 254 5.09 -4.51 -25.36
C THR A 254 6.50 -4.14 -25.84
N LEU A 255 6.89 -2.87 -25.66
CA LEU A 255 8.27 -2.41 -25.73
C LEU A 255 8.87 -2.38 -24.32
N LYS A 256 9.79 -3.31 -24.02
CA LYS A 256 10.31 -3.50 -22.66
C LYS A 256 11.37 -2.49 -22.27
N ASP A 257 11.68 -2.43 -20.98
CA ASP A 257 12.84 -1.70 -20.46
C ASP A 257 14.14 -2.06 -21.22
N GLY A 258 14.80 -1.05 -21.79
CA GLY A 258 16.05 -1.20 -22.53
C GLY A 258 15.96 -1.83 -23.93
N ASP A 259 14.76 -2.18 -24.42
CA ASP A 259 14.53 -2.66 -25.79
C ASP A 259 14.30 -1.49 -26.77
N THR A 260 14.47 -1.76 -28.06
CA THR A 260 14.21 -0.84 -29.19
C THR A 260 13.11 -1.43 -30.08
N ALA A 261 12.19 -0.59 -30.58
CA ALA A 261 11.24 -0.96 -31.62
C ALA A 261 11.04 0.17 -32.63
N TRP A 262 10.23 -0.07 -33.66
CA TRP A 262 9.80 0.95 -34.60
C TRP A 262 8.28 1.14 -34.55
N ILE A 263 7.82 2.34 -34.87
CA ILE A 263 6.41 2.69 -35.07
C ILE A 263 6.27 3.47 -36.38
N GLY A 264 5.07 3.59 -36.94
CA GLY A 264 4.90 4.40 -38.14
C GLY A 264 3.48 4.87 -38.42
N GLY A 265 3.38 5.95 -39.20
CA GLY A 265 2.12 6.55 -39.65
C GLY A 265 2.15 6.89 -41.13
N ASP A 266 0.99 6.84 -41.77
CA ASP A 266 0.79 7.22 -43.16
C ASP A 266 1.15 8.70 -43.38
N VAL A 267 1.80 9.00 -44.50
CA VAL A 267 2.14 10.37 -44.91
C VAL A 267 1.76 10.68 -46.37
N ASP A 268 0.81 9.95 -46.97
CA ASP A 268 0.37 10.15 -48.37
C ASP A 268 -0.28 11.53 -48.60
N ASN A 269 -0.80 12.14 -47.53
CA ASN A 269 -1.47 13.44 -47.56
C ASN A 269 -0.53 14.63 -47.29
N GLY A 270 0.77 14.42 -46.97
CA GLY A 270 1.73 15.51 -46.75
C GLY A 270 2.26 16.13 -48.05
N GLU A 271 2.64 17.42 -48.03
CA GLU A 271 3.29 18.03 -49.21
C GLU A 271 4.80 17.74 -49.22
N THR A 272 5.27 17.12 -50.32
CA THR A 272 6.67 16.70 -50.50
C THR A 272 7.66 17.84 -50.27
N GLY A 273 8.51 17.69 -49.25
CA GLY A 273 9.59 18.62 -48.93
C GLY A 273 9.24 19.69 -47.89
N ASN A 274 8.01 19.72 -47.36
CA ASN A 274 7.65 20.51 -46.19
C ASN A 274 8.27 19.91 -44.90
N ASP A 275 8.44 20.76 -43.88
CA ASP A 275 8.89 20.36 -42.53
C ASP A 275 7.73 19.66 -41.79
N GLY A 276 7.94 18.40 -41.38
CA GLY A 276 6.96 17.58 -40.65
C GLY A 276 7.37 17.35 -39.19
N GLU A 277 6.39 17.31 -38.27
CA GLU A 277 6.62 16.96 -36.87
C GLU A 277 5.76 15.76 -36.46
N ALA A 278 6.38 14.75 -35.86
CA ALA A 278 5.70 13.63 -35.23
C ALA A 278 5.67 13.80 -33.70
N THR A 279 4.48 13.92 -33.12
CA THR A 279 4.28 13.78 -31.67
C THR A 279 4.02 12.31 -31.35
N ILE A 280 4.95 11.68 -30.64
CA ILE A 280 4.88 10.29 -30.18
C ILE A 280 4.53 10.31 -28.70
N THR A 281 3.51 9.55 -28.29
CA THR A 281 3.17 9.33 -26.88
C THR A 281 3.18 7.85 -26.58
N LEU A 282 3.93 7.42 -25.57
CA LEU A 282 3.97 6.05 -25.08
C LEU A 282 3.45 5.96 -23.65
N CYS A 283 2.74 4.89 -23.35
CA CYS A 283 2.01 4.68 -22.09
C CYS A 283 2.31 3.30 -21.50
N THR A 284 2.49 3.21 -20.18
CA THR A 284 2.86 1.97 -19.47
C THR A 284 1.70 0.99 -19.23
N GLU A 285 0.52 1.25 -19.79
CA GLU A 285 -0.67 0.36 -19.75
C GLU A 285 -1.43 0.49 -21.07
N GLU A 286 -2.09 -0.59 -21.51
CA GLU A 286 -3.04 -0.59 -22.65
C GLU A 286 -4.08 0.55 -22.59
N GLY A 287 -4.47 1.07 -23.75
CA GLY A 287 -5.54 2.04 -23.95
C GLY A 287 -5.17 3.45 -23.49
N LEU A 288 -3.91 3.84 -23.66
CA LEU A 288 -3.31 5.12 -23.25
C LEU A 288 -3.48 5.41 -21.74
N LYS A 289 -3.07 4.45 -20.89
CA LYS A 289 -3.20 4.53 -19.42
C LYS A 289 -1.84 4.44 -18.70
N GLY A 290 -1.88 4.22 -17.39
CA GLY A 290 -0.67 4.21 -16.55
C GLY A 290 0.03 5.57 -16.51
N ILE A 291 1.35 5.54 -16.64
CA ILE A 291 2.18 6.73 -16.86
C ILE A 291 2.37 6.87 -18.37
N CYS A 292 2.01 8.03 -18.92
CA CYS A 292 2.28 8.37 -20.32
C CYS A 292 3.33 9.48 -20.41
N VAL A 293 4.17 9.40 -21.42
CA VAL A 293 5.19 10.40 -21.79
C VAL A 293 5.11 10.69 -23.28
N SER A 294 5.42 11.91 -23.68
CA SER A 294 5.34 12.37 -25.07
C SER A 294 6.63 13.08 -25.46
N GLU A 295 7.10 12.79 -26.67
CA GLU A 295 8.31 13.38 -27.28
C GLU A 295 8.01 13.72 -28.75
N ASN A 296 8.76 14.66 -29.31
CA ASN A 296 8.53 15.21 -30.66
C ASN A 296 9.74 14.93 -31.57
N VAL A 297 9.48 14.57 -32.83
CA VAL A 297 10.51 14.30 -33.85
C VAL A 297 10.24 15.13 -35.11
N GLU A 298 11.14 16.06 -35.41
CA GLU A 298 11.16 16.81 -36.68
C GLU A 298 11.76 15.95 -37.81
N PHE A 299 11.14 15.97 -39.00
CA PHE A 299 11.59 15.30 -40.21
C PHE A 299 11.11 16.03 -41.49
N ILE A 300 11.45 15.54 -42.68
CA ILE A 300 11.00 16.11 -43.96
C ILE A 300 10.03 15.15 -44.64
N LEU A 301 8.89 15.67 -45.12
CA LEU A 301 7.87 14.88 -45.81
C LEU A 301 8.34 14.41 -47.20
N PRO A 302 8.07 13.14 -47.60
CA PRO A 302 8.65 12.47 -48.78
C PRO A 302 8.26 13.01 -50.16
#